data_AF-A0A2H6NFP4-F1
#
_entry.id   AF-A0A2H6NFP4-F1
#
_cell.length_a   1.000
_cell.length_b   1.000
_cell.length_c   1.000
_cell.angle_alpha   90.00
_cell.angle_beta   90.00
_cell.angle_gamma   90.00
#
_symmetry.space_group_name_H-M   'P 1'
#
loop_
_entity.id
_entity.type
_entity.pdbx_description
1 polymer ?
#
loop_
_entity_poly.entity_id
_entity_poly.type
_entity_poly.pdbx_seq_one_letter_code
_entity_poly.pdbx_strand_id
1 'polypeptide(L)'
;RKGSELNEDYSEMKEAWDNLSHQMNEWKAKLDNMLPPPLDAIEVWLKETEQHLVHNLPISQDHLKATAALEEKLRAVQNLMESFQQHLETLQSFDNRDNAGMLVVPPQKLEEMRRRFSKVQLENFSIIVEYYCSSSSAVFSELTSKLNIWHIKFGTKETVELLQLDWHNFIEEKGFLGQLDTALQVCETQKSKMIKAPNLEIDPEETAKLFKMTEVQIAKCREYINNVNDTLKKVLSSWAIYMENIQLLKSWLEETRKDHFKKISPETLAAWNSRHGSLNEAGNFLIESSNAEVGSSVSGELKKLNRK
;
A
#
# COMPACT_ATOMS: atom_id res chain seq x y z
N ARG A 1 -20.33 -21.93 -54.55
CA ARG A 1 -19.83 -20.69 -55.18
C ARG A 1 -20.30 -19.45 -54.39
N LYS A 2 -21.60 -19.24 -54.14
CA LYS A 2 -22.09 -18.11 -53.33
C LYS A 2 -21.56 -17.93 -51.89
N GLY A 3 -21.11 -18.99 -51.22
CA GLY A 3 -20.57 -18.89 -49.85
C GLY A 3 -19.07 -18.55 -49.76
N SER A 4 -18.31 -18.75 -50.84
CA SER A 4 -16.90 -18.36 -50.90
C SER A 4 -16.74 -16.91 -51.34
N GLU A 5 -17.56 -16.47 -52.31
CA GLU A 5 -17.59 -15.09 -52.82
C GLU A 5 -17.91 -14.06 -51.71
N LEU A 6 -18.85 -14.34 -50.81
CA LEU A 6 -19.16 -13.44 -49.67
C LEU A 6 -18.04 -13.33 -48.62
N ASN A 7 -17.17 -14.33 -48.51
CA ASN A 7 -16.02 -14.33 -47.60
C ASN A 7 -14.82 -13.61 -48.24
N GLU A 8 -14.67 -13.72 -49.56
CA GLU A 8 -13.74 -12.92 -50.36
C GLU A 8 -14.11 -11.43 -50.32
N ASP A 9 -15.38 -11.08 -50.61
CA ASP A 9 -15.87 -9.69 -50.57
C ASP A 9 -15.66 -9.04 -49.20
N TYR A 10 -15.89 -9.79 -48.10
CA TYR A 10 -15.65 -9.31 -46.74
C TYR A 10 -14.15 -9.10 -46.45
N SER A 11 -13.29 -10.01 -46.93
CA SER A 11 -11.84 -9.89 -46.79
C SER A 11 -11.30 -8.69 -47.57
N GLU A 12 -11.76 -8.50 -48.81
CA GLU A 12 -11.39 -7.35 -49.65
C GLU A 12 -11.86 -6.03 -49.02
N MET A 13 -13.08 -5.99 -48.47
CA MET A 13 -13.59 -4.82 -47.77
C MET A 13 -12.78 -4.50 -46.51
N LYS A 14 -12.37 -5.52 -45.75
CA LYS A 14 -11.51 -5.35 -44.57
C LYS A 14 -10.13 -4.82 -44.97
N GLU A 15 -9.52 -5.38 -46.01
CA GLU A 15 -8.23 -4.91 -46.52
C GLU A 15 -8.30 -3.46 -47.03
N ALA A 16 -9.35 -3.12 -47.77
CA ALA A 16 -9.60 -1.74 -48.21
C ALA A 16 -9.79 -0.78 -47.04
N TRP A 17 -10.49 -1.21 -45.98
CA TRP A 17 -10.68 -0.44 -44.75
C TRP A 17 -9.37 -0.26 -43.96
N ASP A 18 -8.56 -1.30 -43.86
CA ASP A 18 -7.25 -1.28 -43.20
C ASP A 18 -6.29 -0.34 -43.96
N ASN A 19 -6.30 -0.39 -45.30
CA ASN A 19 -5.51 0.52 -46.14
C ASN A 19 -5.97 1.98 -46.01
N LEU A 20 -7.27 2.25 -46.01
CA LEU A 20 -7.80 3.59 -45.81
C LEU A 20 -7.46 4.13 -44.40
N SER A 21 -7.57 3.27 -43.39
CA SER A 21 -7.20 3.61 -42.01
C SER A 21 -5.72 3.94 -41.91
N HIS A 22 -4.86 3.17 -42.60
CA HIS A 22 -3.43 3.43 -42.68
C HIS A 22 -3.13 4.78 -43.31
N GLN A 23 -3.69 5.08 -44.48
CA GLN A 23 -3.50 6.37 -45.17
C GLN A 23 -3.99 7.55 -44.33
N MET A 24 -5.13 7.42 -43.66
CA MET A 24 -5.66 8.46 -42.79
C MET A 24 -4.71 8.73 -41.61
N ASN A 25 -4.11 7.68 -41.03
CA ASN A 25 -3.10 7.83 -39.98
C ASN A 25 -1.81 8.49 -40.49
N GLU A 26 -1.36 8.17 -41.70
CA GLU A 26 -0.19 8.84 -42.30
C GLU A 26 -0.44 10.33 -42.52
N TRP A 27 -1.61 10.71 -43.03
CA TRP A 27 -1.96 12.12 -43.22
C TRP A 27 -2.09 12.85 -41.89
N LYS A 28 -2.72 12.23 -40.89
CA LYS A 28 -2.76 12.77 -39.53
C LYS A 28 -1.36 13.02 -38.99
N ALA A 29 -0.45 12.04 -39.12
CA ALA A 29 0.93 12.18 -38.65
C ALA A 29 1.68 13.33 -39.36
N LYS A 30 1.48 13.49 -40.67
CA LYS A 30 2.06 14.61 -41.44
C LYS A 30 1.52 15.95 -40.96
N LEU A 31 0.22 16.06 -40.70
CA LEU A 31 -0.40 17.29 -40.20
C LEU A 31 0.09 17.62 -38.78
N ASP A 32 0.22 16.62 -37.91
CA ASP A 32 0.77 16.80 -36.56
C ASP A 32 2.22 17.33 -36.61
N ASN A 33 3.02 16.90 -37.59
CA ASN A 33 4.39 17.38 -37.78
C ASN A 33 4.48 18.79 -38.41
N MET A 34 3.38 19.32 -38.94
CA MET A 34 3.30 20.65 -39.55
C MET A 34 2.73 21.71 -38.60
N LEU A 35 2.46 21.36 -37.33
CA LEU A 35 1.99 22.32 -36.35
C LEU A 35 3.00 23.47 -36.16
N PRO A 36 2.53 24.71 -35.99
CA PRO A 36 3.41 25.84 -35.75
C PRO A 36 3.93 25.84 -34.30
N PRO A 37 5.09 26.45 -34.02
CA PRO A 37 5.50 26.74 -32.65
C PRO A 37 4.47 27.61 -31.91
N PRO A 38 4.15 27.33 -30.63
CA PRO A 38 4.71 26.27 -29.76
C PRO A 38 3.93 24.94 -29.78
N LEU A 39 2.95 24.77 -30.66
CA LEU A 39 2.08 23.57 -30.71
C LEU A 39 2.82 22.31 -31.18
N ASP A 40 3.87 22.47 -31.98
CA ASP A 40 4.78 21.39 -32.38
C ASP A 40 5.42 20.68 -31.17
N ALA A 41 5.98 21.45 -30.23
CA ALA A 41 6.59 20.94 -29.02
C ALA A 41 5.55 20.24 -28.11
N ILE A 42 4.35 20.79 -28.04
CA ILE A 42 3.24 20.20 -27.27
C ILE A 42 2.81 18.87 -27.90
N GLU A 43 2.74 18.78 -29.22
CA GLU A 43 2.39 17.55 -29.93
C GLU A 43 3.44 16.45 -29.76
N VAL A 44 4.73 16.81 -29.78
CA VAL A 44 5.84 15.89 -29.47
C VAL A 44 5.69 15.35 -28.05
N TRP A 45 5.51 16.23 -27.06
CA TRP A 45 5.33 15.83 -25.66
C TRP A 45 4.10 14.95 -25.45
N LEU A 46 2.96 15.27 -26.10
CA LEU A 46 1.75 14.45 -26.05
C LEU A 46 2.01 13.04 -26.60
N LYS A 47 2.66 12.91 -27.76
CA LYS A 47 2.98 11.61 -28.36
C LYS A 47 3.88 10.77 -27.47
N GLU A 48 4.94 11.37 -26.93
CA GLU A 48 5.86 10.68 -26.03
C GLU A 48 5.15 10.20 -24.76
N THR A 49 4.37 11.08 -24.12
CA THR A 49 3.62 10.74 -22.90
C THR A 49 2.60 9.65 -23.16
N GLU A 50 1.82 9.74 -24.24
CA GLU A 50 0.83 8.71 -24.60
C GLU A 50 1.48 7.35 -24.88
N GLN A 51 2.65 7.30 -25.51
CA GLN A 51 3.37 6.04 -25.74
C GLN A 51 3.74 5.34 -24.42
N HIS A 52 4.17 6.09 -23.41
CA HIS A 52 4.44 5.55 -22.08
C HIS A 52 3.16 5.12 -21.35
N LEU A 53 2.02 5.74 -21.63
CA LEU A 53 0.73 5.40 -21.02
C LEU A 53 0.05 4.17 -21.64
N VAL A 54 0.17 3.97 -22.97
CA VAL A 54 -0.50 2.91 -23.77
C VAL A 54 -0.11 1.48 -23.39
N HIS A 55 1.01 1.28 -22.69
CA HIS A 55 1.46 -0.06 -22.31
C HIS A 55 0.63 -0.61 -21.14
N ASN A 56 -0.24 -1.59 -21.44
CA ASN A 56 -0.93 -2.38 -20.43
C ASN A 56 0.09 -3.18 -19.62
N LEU A 57 0.01 -3.10 -18.30
CA LEU A 57 0.83 -3.92 -17.42
C LEU A 57 0.49 -5.40 -17.64
N PRO A 58 1.49 -6.30 -17.60
CA PRO A 58 1.20 -7.74 -17.58
C PRO A 58 0.28 -8.03 -16.40
N ILE A 59 -0.81 -8.76 -16.64
CA ILE A 59 -1.68 -9.25 -15.57
C ILE A 59 -0.87 -10.30 -14.78
N SER A 60 -0.19 -9.84 -13.73
CA SER A 60 0.61 -10.68 -12.84
C SER A 60 -0.21 -11.01 -11.58
N GLN A 61 -0.29 -12.30 -11.24
CA GLN A 61 -0.83 -12.73 -9.94
C GLN A 61 0.15 -12.46 -8.77
N ASP A 62 1.42 -12.20 -9.09
CA ASP A 62 2.44 -11.81 -8.12
C ASP A 62 2.36 -10.29 -7.90
N HIS A 63 1.85 -9.90 -6.72
CA HIS A 63 1.66 -8.51 -6.33
C HIS A 63 2.98 -7.72 -6.26
N LEU A 64 4.10 -8.36 -5.90
CA LEU A 64 5.41 -7.68 -5.85
C LEU A 64 5.90 -7.34 -7.27
N LYS A 65 5.76 -8.29 -8.21
CA LYS A 65 6.10 -8.04 -9.62
C LYS A 65 5.19 -7.01 -10.27
N ALA A 66 3.89 -7.05 -9.95
CA ALA A 66 2.94 -6.04 -10.42
C ALA A 66 3.30 -4.65 -9.89
N THR A 67 3.66 -4.55 -8.61
CA THR A 67 4.10 -3.29 -7.97
C THR A 67 5.37 -2.74 -8.62
N ALA A 68 6.38 -3.58 -8.85
CA ALA A 68 7.64 -3.16 -9.48
C ALA A 68 7.44 -2.64 -10.92
N ALA A 69 6.59 -3.31 -11.70
CA ALA A 69 6.27 -2.88 -13.06
C ALA A 69 5.47 -1.56 -13.08
N LEU A 70 4.56 -1.36 -12.11
CA LEU A 70 3.85 -0.09 -11.91
C LEU A 70 4.80 1.03 -11.48
N GLU A 71 5.79 0.73 -10.63
CA GLU A 71 6.80 1.70 -10.19
C GLU A 71 7.66 2.19 -11.36
N GLU A 72 8.13 1.28 -12.21
CA GLU A 72 8.92 1.61 -13.40
C GLU A 72 8.11 2.49 -14.37
N LYS A 73 6.84 2.13 -14.59
CA LYS A 73 5.93 2.93 -15.44
C LYS A 73 5.68 4.32 -14.85
N LEU A 74 5.42 4.40 -13.54
CA LEU A 74 5.21 5.67 -12.84
C LEU A 74 6.44 6.57 -12.97
N ARG A 75 7.65 6.01 -12.80
CA ARG A 75 8.91 6.75 -12.92
C ARG A 75 9.14 7.27 -14.34
N ALA A 76 8.82 6.47 -15.36
CA ALA A 76 8.93 6.89 -16.75
C ALA A 76 7.99 8.07 -17.08
N VAL A 77 6.76 8.05 -16.56
CA VAL A 77 5.75 9.10 -16.80
C VAL A 77 6.00 10.34 -15.94
N GLN A 78 6.54 10.21 -14.73
CA GLN A 78 6.75 11.32 -13.80
C GLN A 78 7.57 12.48 -14.39
N ASN A 79 8.68 12.17 -15.05
CA ASN A 79 9.54 13.19 -15.65
C ASN A 79 8.80 14.00 -16.73
N LEU A 80 7.96 13.34 -17.53
CA LEU A 80 7.16 13.99 -18.56
C LEU A 80 6.05 14.85 -17.95
N MET A 81 5.51 14.42 -16.80
CA MET A 81 4.46 15.17 -16.10
C MET A 81 4.95 16.47 -15.45
N GLU A 82 6.26 16.70 -15.32
CA GLU A 82 6.82 17.96 -14.80
C GLU A 82 6.50 19.16 -15.72
N SER A 83 6.50 18.95 -17.04
CA SER A 83 6.18 20.00 -18.03
C SER A 83 4.69 20.11 -18.35
N PHE A 84 3.84 19.24 -17.80
CA PHE A 84 2.40 19.17 -18.08
C PHE A 84 1.71 20.54 -17.95
N GLN A 85 1.92 21.20 -16.80
CA GLN A 85 1.23 22.46 -16.49
C GLN A 85 1.66 23.58 -17.44
N GLN A 86 2.97 23.67 -17.72
CA GLN A 86 3.50 24.65 -18.65
C GLN A 86 2.95 24.46 -20.07
N HIS A 87 2.88 23.21 -20.55
CA HIS A 87 2.33 22.93 -21.87
C HIS A 87 0.82 23.20 -21.94
N LEU A 88 0.07 22.89 -20.88
CA LEU A 88 -1.37 23.15 -20.80
C LEU A 88 -1.67 24.66 -20.82
N GLU A 89 -0.94 25.46 -20.02
CA GLU A 89 -1.06 26.92 -20.01
C GLU A 89 -0.70 27.51 -21.38
N THR A 90 0.37 27.01 -22.00
CA THR A 90 0.78 27.42 -23.34
C THR A 90 -0.33 27.16 -24.36
N LEU A 91 -0.94 25.96 -24.34
CA LEU A 91 -2.06 25.61 -25.22
C LEU A 91 -3.30 26.48 -24.98
N GLN A 92 -3.61 26.82 -23.73
CA GLN A 92 -4.76 27.65 -23.38
C GLN A 92 -4.58 29.13 -23.78
N SER A 93 -3.35 29.63 -23.67
CA SER A 93 -2.99 31.01 -24.02
C SER A 93 -2.67 31.22 -25.50
N PHE A 94 -2.63 30.15 -26.30
CA PHE A 94 -2.23 30.22 -27.71
C PHE A 94 -3.19 31.09 -28.53
N ASP A 95 -2.68 32.21 -29.04
CA ASP A 95 -3.42 33.05 -29.98
C ASP A 95 -3.39 32.40 -31.36
N ASN A 96 -4.52 31.81 -31.75
CA ASN A 96 -4.66 31.06 -33.00
C ASN A 96 -4.87 31.96 -34.23
N ARG A 97 -4.41 33.21 -34.17
CA ARG A 97 -4.49 34.18 -35.26
C ARG A 97 -3.08 34.65 -35.63
N ASP A 98 -2.83 34.74 -36.93
CA ASP A 98 -1.62 35.40 -37.42
C ASP A 98 -1.77 36.94 -37.41
N ASN A 99 -0.72 37.64 -37.83
CA ASN A 99 -0.70 39.09 -37.94
C ASN A 99 -1.77 39.67 -38.89
N ALA A 100 -2.32 38.84 -39.79
CA ALA A 100 -3.40 39.20 -40.70
C ALA A 100 -4.80 38.85 -40.15
N GLY A 101 -4.87 38.27 -38.94
CA GLY A 101 -6.10 37.84 -38.28
C GLY A 101 -6.65 36.50 -38.80
N MET A 102 -5.91 35.78 -39.64
CA MET A 102 -6.29 34.48 -40.19
C MET A 102 -5.97 33.37 -39.20
N LEU A 103 -6.79 32.32 -39.21
CA LEU A 103 -6.57 31.16 -38.33
C LEU A 103 -5.34 30.38 -38.77
N VAL A 104 -4.42 30.17 -37.84
CA VAL A 104 -3.17 29.43 -38.09
C VAL A 104 -3.41 27.92 -38.06
N VAL A 105 -4.28 27.46 -37.15
CA VAL A 105 -4.62 26.06 -36.95
C VAL A 105 -6.15 25.89 -36.87
N PRO A 106 -6.73 24.80 -37.41
CA PRO A 106 -8.15 24.52 -37.22
C PRO A 106 -8.53 24.40 -35.74
N PRO A 107 -9.60 25.07 -35.26
CA PRO A 107 -10.04 24.99 -33.86
C PRO A 107 -10.23 23.55 -33.37
N GLN A 108 -10.71 22.66 -34.24
CA GLN A 108 -10.90 21.23 -33.94
C GLN A 108 -9.60 20.53 -33.53
N LYS A 109 -8.43 20.95 -34.05
CA LYS A 109 -7.14 20.39 -33.65
C LYS A 109 -6.75 20.84 -32.25
N LEU A 110 -7.03 22.10 -31.90
CA LEU A 110 -6.82 22.59 -30.54
C LEU A 110 -7.71 21.86 -29.53
N GLU A 111 -8.96 21.59 -29.89
CA GLU A 111 -9.85 20.77 -29.06
C GLU A 111 -9.39 19.32 -28.93
N GLU A 112 -8.88 18.74 -30.02
CA GLU A 112 -8.30 17.40 -30.00
C GLU A 112 -7.10 17.31 -29.07
N MET A 113 -6.20 18.30 -29.09
CA MET A 113 -5.07 18.37 -28.17
C MET A 113 -5.54 18.53 -26.71
N ARG A 114 -6.51 19.40 -26.43
CA ARG A 114 -7.08 19.54 -25.07
C ARG A 114 -7.68 18.22 -24.56
N ARG A 115 -8.42 17.50 -25.42
CA ARG A 115 -8.94 16.17 -25.09
C ARG A 115 -7.83 15.18 -24.77
N ARG A 116 -6.70 15.22 -25.49
CA ARG A 116 -5.54 14.37 -25.21
C ARG A 116 -4.87 14.73 -23.88
N PHE A 117 -4.75 16.00 -23.52
CA PHE A 117 -4.32 16.43 -22.18
C PHE A 117 -5.19 15.84 -21.07
N SER A 118 -6.52 15.93 -21.21
CA SER A 118 -7.46 15.35 -20.24
C SER A 118 -7.28 13.83 -20.12
N LYS A 119 -7.08 13.14 -21.26
CA LYS A 119 -6.83 11.70 -21.29
C LYS A 119 -5.51 11.33 -20.60
N VAL A 120 -4.42 12.02 -20.92
CA VAL A 120 -3.10 11.83 -20.30
C VAL A 120 -3.19 12.00 -18.78
N GLN A 121 -3.88 13.04 -18.32
CA GLN A 121 -4.08 13.31 -16.90
C GLN A 121 -4.86 12.17 -16.20
N LEU A 122 -5.90 11.64 -16.84
CA LEU A 122 -6.68 10.51 -16.33
C LEU A 122 -5.87 9.21 -16.30
N GLU A 123 -5.15 8.87 -17.36
CA GLU A 123 -4.37 7.63 -17.42
C GLU A 123 -3.19 7.66 -16.44
N ASN A 124 -2.47 8.79 -16.33
CA ASN A 124 -1.42 8.97 -15.32
C ASN A 124 -1.98 8.79 -13.91
N PHE A 125 -3.20 9.29 -13.68
CA PHE A 125 -3.88 9.10 -12.40
C PHE A 125 -4.25 7.64 -12.13
N SER A 126 -4.80 6.93 -13.13
CA SER A 126 -5.09 5.49 -13.00
C SER A 126 -3.84 4.72 -12.58
N ILE A 127 -2.70 5.00 -13.20
CA ILE A 127 -1.41 4.37 -12.88
C ILE A 127 -0.98 4.65 -11.44
N ILE A 128 -1.12 5.90 -10.97
CA ILE A 128 -0.80 6.26 -9.58
C ILE A 128 -1.67 5.46 -8.61
N VAL A 129 -2.98 5.39 -8.85
CA VAL A 129 -3.89 4.65 -7.97
C VAL A 129 -3.61 3.15 -8.00
N GLU A 130 -3.42 2.58 -9.19
CA GLU A 130 -3.07 1.17 -9.35
C GLU A 130 -1.75 0.82 -8.65
N TYR A 131 -0.72 1.68 -8.77
CA TYR A 131 0.54 1.52 -8.07
C TYR A 131 0.35 1.44 -6.56
N TYR A 132 -0.40 2.36 -5.95
CA TYR A 132 -0.60 2.38 -4.51
C TYR A 132 -1.49 1.24 -4.02
N CYS A 133 -2.53 0.87 -4.78
CA CYS A 133 -3.34 -0.32 -4.50
C CYS A 133 -2.51 -1.60 -4.54
N SER A 134 -1.66 -1.75 -5.57
CA SER A 134 -0.81 -2.92 -5.75
C SER A 134 0.26 -2.99 -4.66
N SER A 135 0.90 -1.86 -4.35
CA SER A 135 1.88 -1.74 -3.26
C SER A 135 1.27 -2.15 -1.92
N SER A 136 0.09 -1.61 -1.59
CA SER A 136 -0.63 -1.95 -0.35
C SER A 136 -1.02 -3.45 -0.31
N SER A 137 -1.34 -4.03 -1.46
CA SER A 137 -1.71 -5.46 -1.55
C SER A 137 -0.50 -6.38 -1.44
N ALA A 138 0.64 -6.02 -2.04
CA ALA A 138 1.89 -6.75 -1.93
C ALA A 138 2.37 -6.79 -0.48
N VAL A 139 2.31 -5.64 0.18
CA VAL A 139 2.51 -5.46 1.62
C VAL A 139 1.59 -6.37 2.41
N PHE A 140 0.30 -6.36 2.11
CA PHE A 140 -0.67 -7.16 2.84
C PHE A 140 -0.39 -8.65 2.66
N SER A 141 0.02 -9.08 1.46
CA SER A 141 0.43 -10.45 1.18
C SER A 141 1.67 -10.85 1.98
N GLU A 142 2.70 -10.00 2.00
CA GLU A 142 3.92 -10.25 2.77
C GLU A 142 3.62 -10.28 4.28
N LEU A 143 2.85 -9.32 4.78
CA LEU A 143 2.39 -9.25 6.17
C LEU A 143 1.54 -10.48 6.53
N THR A 144 0.62 -10.91 5.67
CA THR A 144 -0.21 -12.11 5.88
C THR A 144 0.63 -13.39 5.93
N SER A 145 1.65 -13.49 5.06
CA SER A 145 2.57 -14.63 5.06
C SER A 145 3.39 -14.72 6.35
N LYS A 146 3.80 -13.58 6.91
CA LYS A 146 4.50 -13.46 8.20
C LYS A 146 3.54 -13.62 9.40
N LEU A 147 2.28 -13.17 9.26
CA LEU A 147 1.24 -13.29 10.27
C LEU A 147 0.87 -14.74 10.59
N ASN A 148 0.93 -15.65 9.62
CA ASN A 148 0.78 -17.08 9.92
C ASN A 148 1.80 -17.59 10.95
N ILE A 149 2.93 -16.91 11.10
CA ILE A 149 3.96 -17.20 12.11
C ILE A 149 3.64 -16.50 13.44
N TRP A 150 3.10 -15.28 13.39
CA TRP A 150 2.78 -14.47 14.58
C TRP A 150 1.43 -14.78 15.24
N HIS A 151 0.52 -15.47 14.53
CA HIS A 151 -0.76 -15.94 15.07
C HIS A 151 -0.66 -17.33 15.71
N ILE A 152 0.55 -17.90 15.78
CA ILE A 152 0.80 -19.16 16.48
C ILE A 152 0.77 -18.89 17.99
N LYS A 153 0.28 -19.87 18.76
CA LYS A 153 0.41 -19.85 20.21
C LYS A 153 1.88 -19.64 20.62
N PHE A 154 2.13 -18.66 21.50
CA PHE A 154 3.48 -18.20 21.81
C PHE A 154 4.35 -19.27 22.49
N GLY A 155 5.65 -19.23 22.22
CA GLY A 155 6.64 -20.11 22.85
C GLY A 155 7.18 -19.54 24.17
N THR A 156 8.42 -19.90 24.51
CA THR A 156 9.11 -19.36 25.69
C THR A 156 9.36 -17.87 25.54
N LYS A 157 9.72 -17.19 26.63
CA LYS A 157 10.10 -15.78 26.64
C LYS A 157 11.10 -15.45 25.51
N GLU A 158 12.15 -16.25 25.37
CA GLU A 158 13.23 -16.04 24.40
C GLU A 158 12.70 -16.13 22.95
N THR A 159 11.77 -17.06 22.68
CA THR A 159 11.15 -17.15 21.36
C THR A 159 10.26 -15.95 21.07
N VAL A 160 9.55 -15.42 22.07
CA VAL A 160 8.72 -14.21 21.90
C VAL A 160 9.60 -12.97 21.74
N GLU A 161 10.75 -12.88 22.41
CA GLU A 161 11.74 -11.82 22.21
C GLU A 161 12.30 -11.84 20.78
N LEU A 162 12.59 -13.03 20.23
CA LEU A 162 12.98 -13.17 18.82
C LEU A 162 11.86 -12.74 17.86
N LEU A 163 10.61 -13.06 18.16
CA LEU A 163 9.45 -12.60 17.37
C LEU A 163 9.27 -11.08 17.44
N GLN A 164 9.48 -10.47 18.61
CA GLN A 164 9.44 -9.01 18.76
C GLN A 164 10.58 -8.34 17.98
N LEU A 165 11.78 -8.92 18.00
CA LEU A 165 12.91 -8.43 17.21
C LEU A 165 12.64 -8.56 15.70
N ASP A 166 12.11 -9.70 15.24
CA ASP A 166 11.72 -9.88 13.83
C ASP A 166 10.63 -8.89 13.42
N TRP A 167 9.62 -8.67 14.27
CA TRP A 167 8.60 -7.65 14.05
C TRP A 167 9.22 -6.24 13.95
N HIS A 168 10.12 -5.88 14.86
CA HIS A 168 10.78 -4.57 14.86
C HIS A 168 11.66 -4.37 13.62
N ASN A 169 12.48 -5.35 13.25
CA ASN A 169 13.30 -5.28 12.05
C ASN A 169 12.45 -5.21 10.77
N PHE A 170 11.32 -5.93 10.75
CA PHE A 170 10.44 -5.94 9.59
C PHE A 170 9.62 -4.65 9.44
N ILE A 171 9.11 -4.09 10.54
CA ILE A 171 8.20 -2.94 10.54
C ILE A 171 8.95 -1.63 10.72
N GLU A 172 9.83 -1.54 11.72
CA GLU A 172 10.50 -0.29 12.09
C GLU A 172 11.78 -0.06 11.26
N GLU A 173 12.68 -1.04 11.14
CA GLU A 173 13.92 -0.83 10.36
C GLU A 173 13.65 -0.65 8.87
N LYS A 174 12.68 -1.37 8.29
CA LYS A 174 12.24 -1.13 6.90
C LYS A 174 11.40 0.16 6.75
N GLY A 175 11.05 0.83 7.85
CA GLY A 175 10.25 2.07 7.81
C GLY A 175 8.85 1.84 7.24
N PHE A 176 8.27 0.66 7.47
CA PHE A 176 7.10 0.16 6.76
C PHE A 176 5.86 1.04 6.95
N LEU A 177 5.63 1.49 8.19
CA LEU A 177 4.57 2.46 8.51
C LEU A 177 4.80 3.80 7.82
N GLY A 178 6.05 4.27 7.74
CA GLY A 178 6.42 5.51 7.04
C GLY A 178 6.18 5.43 5.53
N GLN A 179 6.40 4.26 4.92
CA GLN A 179 6.08 4.02 3.51
C GLN A 179 4.57 4.05 3.28
N LEU A 180 3.77 3.44 4.14
CA LEU A 180 2.30 3.52 4.10
C LEU A 180 1.79 4.96 4.27
N ASP A 181 2.38 5.72 5.20
CA ASP A 181 2.05 7.13 5.43
C ASP A 181 2.36 7.99 4.21
N THR A 182 3.55 7.81 3.63
CA THR A 182 3.97 8.51 2.42
C THR A 182 3.03 8.19 1.25
N ALA A 183 2.66 6.91 1.09
CA ALA A 183 1.73 6.47 0.07
C ALA A 183 0.34 7.11 0.22
N LEU A 184 -0.20 7.14 1.44
CA LEU A 184 -1.47 7.78 1.74
C LEU A 184 -1.42 9.28 1.42
N GLN A 185 -0.35 9.97 1.81
CA GLN A 185 -0.17 11.40 1.55
C GLN A 185 -0.08 11.72 0.05
N VAL A 186 0.62 10.89 -0.74
CA VAL A 186 0.68 11.08 -2.20
C VAL A 186 -0.70 10.87 -2.82
N CYS A 187 -1.42 9.83 -2.41
CA CYS A 187 -2.81 9.58 -2.82
C CYS A 187 -3.72 10.78 -2.51
N GLU A 188 -3.67 11.32 -1.28
CA GLU A 188 -4.46 12.50 -0.88
C GLU A 188 -4.08 13.75 -1.67
N THR A 189 -2.80 13.98 -1.90
CA THR A 189 -2.30 15.10 -2.70
C THR A 189 -2.83 15.01 -4.12
N GLN A 190 -2.80 13.81 -4.71
CA GLN A 190 -3.28 13.59 -6.07
C GLN A 190 -4.81 13.72 -6.17
N LYS A 191 -5.55 13.18 -5.19
CA LYS A 191 -7.00 13.39 -5.04
C LYS A 191 -7.35 14.88 -5.01
N SER A 192 -6.62 15.68 -4.21
CA SER A 192 -6.84 17.12 -4.09
C SER A 192 -6.58 17.85 -5.42
N LYS A 193 -5.51 17.47 -6.13
CA LYS A 193 -5.20 18.03 -7.47
C LYS A 193 -6.30 17.72 -8.48
N MET A 194 -6.86 16.51 -8.46
CA MET A 194 -7.94 16.10 -9.36
C MET A 194 -9.26 16.84 -9.09
N ILE A 195 -9.68 16.94 -7.83
CA ILE A 195 -10.90 17.66 -7.46
C ILE A 195 -10.84 19.14 -7.87
N LYS A 196 -9.64 19.73 -7.85
CA LYS A 196 -9.41 21.13 -8.20
C LYS A 196 -9.20 21.38 -9.70
N ALA A 197 -9.10 20.34 -10.52
CA ALA A 197 -8.91 20.47 -11.96
C ALA A 197 -10.28 20.77 -12.63
N PRO A 198 -10.52 22.00 -13.13
CA PRO A 198 -11.86 22.43 -13.52
C PRO A 198 -12.42 21.82 -14.81
N ASN A 199 -11.65 20.98 -15.52
CA ASN A 199 -11.90 20.63 -16.93
C ASN A 199 -12.03 19.11 -17.19
N LEU A 200 -12.29 18.31 -16.16
CA LEU A 200 -12.35 16.86 -16.31
C LEU A 200 -13.78 16.35 -16.15
N GLU A 201 -14.30 15.65 -17.17
CA GLU A 201 -15.48 14.76 -17.09
C GLU A 201 -15.17 13.50 -16.25
N ILE A 202 -14.41 13.65 -15.17
CA ILE A 202 -14.17 12.57 -14.22
C ILE A 202 -15.24 12.70 -13.16
N ASP A 203 -16.03 11.64 -12.96
CA ASP A 203 -16.98 11.58 -11.86
C ASP A 203 -16.20 11.71 -10.53
N PRO A 204 -16.38 12.82 -9.80
CA PRO A 204 -15.73 13.03 -8.51
C PRO A 204 -16.08 11.92 -7.52
N GLU A 205 -17.24 11.29 -7.68
CA GLU A 205 -17.74 10.26 -6.78
C GLU A 205 -17.07 8.90 -7.00
N GLU A 206 -16.87 8.45 -8.25
CA GLU A 206 -16.10 7.24 -8.53
C GLU A 206 -14.63 7.39 -8.08
N THR A 207 -14.04 8.55 -8.33
CA THR A 207 -12.68 8.89 -7.86
C THR A 207 -12.60 8.84 -6.33
N ALA A 208 -13.56 9.46 -5.64
CA ALA A 208 -13.62 9.43 -4.18
C ALA A 208 -13.82 8.02 -3.61
N LYS A 209 -14.62 7.16 -4.27
CA LYS A 209 -14.85 5.76 -3.86
C LYS A 209 -13.56 4.93 -3.95
N LEU A 210 -12.80 5.08 -5.03
CA LEU A 210 -11.54 4.35 -5.23
C LEU A 210 -10.49 4.73 -4.18
N PHE A 211 -10.41 6.02 -3.84
CA PHE A 211 -9.60 6.50 -2.72
C PHE A 211 -10.07 5.95 -1.39
N LYS A 212 -11.39 5.90 -1.17
CA LYS A 212 -11.93 5.44 0.11
C LYS A 212 -11.60 3.98 0.37
N MET A 213 -11.63 3.15 -0.67
CA MET A 213 -11.23 1.75 -0.55
C MET A 213 -9.76 1.62 -0.13
N THR A 214 -8.87 2.40 -0.75
CA THR A 214 -7.43 2.42 -0.43
C THR A 214 -7.16 2.92 0.98
N GLU A 215 -7.80 4.02 1.40
CA GLU A 215 -7.75 4.55 2.77
C GLU A 215 -8.15 3.47 3.80
N VAL A 216 -9.24 2.75 3.55
CA VAL A 216 -9.73 1.67 4.43
C VAL A 216 -8.74 0.52 4.50
N GLN A 217 -8.11 0.13 3.38
CA GLN A 217 -7.11 -0.94 3.37
C GLN A 217 -5.83 -0.55 4.13
N ILE A 218 -5.32 0.67 3.94
CA ILE A 218 -4.16 1.18 4.69
C ILE A 218 -4.48 1.27 6.19
N ALA A 219 -5.67 1.76 6.55
CA ALA A 219 -6.11 1.83 7.94
C ALA A 219 -6.16 0.45 8.61
N LYS A 220 -6.73 -0.55 7.93
CA LYS A 220 -6.73 -1.95 8.38
C LYS A 220 -5.30 -2.45 8.59
N CYS A 221 -4.39 -2.24 7.64
CA CYS A 221 -3.00 -2.66 7.77
C CYS A 221 -2.33 -2.05 9.02
N ARG A 222 -2.53 -0.75 9.26
CA ARG A 222 -2.00 -0.06 10.45
C ARG A 222 -2.55 -0.67 11.74
N GLU A 223 -3.86 -0.86 11.80
CA GLU A 223 -4.52 -1.46 12.96
C GLU A 223 -3.94 -2.85 13.26
N TYR A 224 -3.76 -3.69 12.22
CA TYR A 224 -3.17 -5.00 12.37
C TYR A 224 -1.71 -4.97 12.85
N ILE A 225 -0.87 -4.11 12.27
CA ILE A 225 0.54 -3.95 12.67
C ILE A 225 0.64 -3.58 14.16
N ASN A 226 -0.20 -2.64 14.60
CA ASN A 226 -0.24 -2.19 15.99
C ASN A 226 -0.72 -3.30 16.93
N ASN A 227 -1.79 -4.01 16.57
CA ASN A 227 -2.34 -5.10 17.38
C ASN A 227 -1.32 -6.23 17.61
N VAL A 228 -0.51 -6.57 16.60
CA VAL A 228 0.57 -7.57 16.75
C VAL A 228 1.61 -7.09 17.76
N ASN A 229 2.07 -5.85 17.63
CA ASN A 229 3.06 -5.26 18.54
C ASN A 229 2.55 -5.25 19.99
N ASP A 230 1.31 -4.79 20.19
CA ASP A 230 0.68 -4.72 21.50
C ASP A 230 0.54 -6.10 22.13
N THR A 231 0.19 -7.10 21.33
CA THR A 231 0.12 -8.50 21.77
C THR A 231 1.49 -9.01 22.21
N LEU A 232 2.53 -8.84 21.38
CA LEU A 232 3.91 -9.25 21.70
C LEU A 232 4.41 -8.57 22.97
N LYS A 233 4.21 -7.25 23.09
CA LYS A 233 4.57 -6.47 24.29
C LYS A 233 3.84 -6.98 25.53
N LYS A 234 2.54 -7.31 25.43
CA LYS A 234 1.75 -7.84 26.54
C LYS A 234 2.21 -9.23 26.99
N VAL A 235 2.60 -10.09 26.05
CA VAL A 235 3.17 -11.41 26.36
C VAL A 235 4.52 -11.27 27.06
N LEU A 236 5.38 -10.37 26.57
CA LEU A 236 6.69 -10.13 27.17
C LEU A 236 6.60 -9.49 28.56
N SER A 237 5.68 -8.53 28.76
CA SER A 237 5.46 -7.95 30.08
C SER A 237 4.94 -8.99 31.07
N SER A 238 4.06 -9.89 30.62
CA SER A 238 3.57 -11.02 31.42
C SER A 238 4.70 -11.98 31.77
N TRP A 239 5.59 -12.29 30.82
CA TRP A 239 6.81 -13.08 31.11
C TRP A 239 7.72 -12.41 32.12
N ALA A 240 7.93 -11.10 32.03
CA ALA A 240 8.75 -10.35 32.99
C ALA A 240 8.16 -10.41 34.40
N ILE A 241 6.85 -10.11 34.54
CA ILE A 241 6.13 -10.19 35.82
C ILE A 241 6.17 -11.61 36.38
N TYR A 242 5.97 -12.62 35.54
CA TYR A 242 5.99 -14.02 35.94
C TYR A 242 7.37 -14.45 36.46
N MET A 243 8.42 -14.20 35.69
CA MET A 243 9.80 -14.62 36.02
C MET A 243 10.35 -13.89 37.25
N GLU A 244 10.06 -12.61 37.40
CA GLU A 244 10.49 -11.84 38.57
C GLU A 244 9.79 -12.36 39.85
N ASN A 245 8.45 -12.44 39.82
CA ASN A 245 7.71 -12.79 41.02
C ASN A 245 7.88 -14.27 41.42
N ILE A 246 8.02 -15.19 40.46
CA ILE A 246 8.25 -16.60 40.79
C ILE A 246 9.61 -16.82 41.46
N GLN A 247 10.65 -16.11 41.03
CA GLN A 247 11.97 -16.20 41.65
C GLN A 247 11.97 -15.64 43.08
N LEU A 248 11.34 -14.48 43.28
CA LEU A 248 11.25 -13.83 44.58
C LEU A 248 10.40 -14.64 45.57
N LEU A 249 9.24 -15.15 45.13
CA LEU A 249 8.36 -15.98 45.97
C LEU A 249 9.02 -17.32 46.34
N LYS A 250 9.68 -17.99 45.38
CA LYS A 250 10.43 -19.23 45.69
C LYS A 250 11.52 -18.97 46.73
N SER A 251 12.30 -17.89 46.56
CA SER A 251 13.39 -17.54 47.49
C SER A 251 12.86 -17.24 48.89
N TRP A 252 11.80 -16.44 48.99
CA TRP A 252 11.17 -16.08 50.26
C TRP A 252 10.55 -17.28 50.98
N LEU A 253 9.86 -18.17 50.25
CA LEU A 253 9.27 -19.39 50.83
C LEU A 253 10.33 -20.33 51.40
N GLU A 254 11.48 -20.48 50.73
CA GLU A 254 12.57 -21.33 51.21
C GLU A 254 13.30 -20.70 52.42
N GLU A 255 13.44 -19.37 52.47
CA GLU A 255 14.00 -18.67 53.63
C GLU A 255 13.09 -18.77 54.86
N THR A 256 11.78 -18.52 54.66
CA THR A 256 10.77 -18.60 55.73
C THR A 256 10.68 -20.01 56.34
N ARG A 257 10.89 -21.05 55.54
CA ARG A 257 10.94 -22.46 56.02
C ARG A 257 12.15 -22.76 56.89
N LYS A 258 13.31 -22.15 56.60
CA LYS A 258 14.55 -22.36 57.37
C LYS A 258 14.55 -21.63 58.70
N ASP A 259 13.93 -20.45 58.75
CA ASP A 259 13.95 -19.57 59.93
C ASP A 259 12.83 -19.88 60.96
N HIS A 260 12.25 -21.09 60.91
CA HIS A 260 11.20 -21.59 61.81
C HIS A 260 10.06 -20.60 62.09
N PHE A 261 9.55 -19.93 61.05
CA PHE A 261 8.46 -18.95 61.15
C PHE A 261 8.67 -17.95 62.30
N LYS A 262 9.74 -17.15 62.25
CA LYS A 262 9.68 -15.85 62.92
C LYS A 262 8.38 -15.14 62.52
N LYS A 263 7.71 -14.54 63.49
CA LYS A 263 6.41 -13.87 63.32
C LYS A 263 6.47 -12.87 62.16
N ILE A 264 5.94 -13.25 60.99
CA ILE A 264 5.90 -12.40 59.79
C ILE A 264 4.94 -11.23 60.08
N SER A 265 5.36 -10.01 59.73
CA SER A 265 4.49 -8.84 59.91
C SER A 265 3.31 -8.88 58.93
N PRO A 266 2.13 -8.37 59.30
CA PRO A 266 0.98 -8.29 58.39
C PRO A 266 1.28 -7.54 57.09
N GLU A 267 2.11 -6.49 57.15
CA GLU A 267 2.50 -5.68 55.99
C GLU A 267 3.38 -6.49 55.03
N THR A 268 4.31 -7.27 55.56
CA THR A 268 5.17 -8.15 54.77
C THR A 268 4.34 -9.22 54.08
N LEU A 269 3.39 -9.83 54.81
CA LEU A 269 2.48 -10.82 54.25
C LEU A 269 1.58 -10.23 53.15
N ALA A 270 1.06 -9.01 53.35
CA ALA A 270 0.25 -8.32 52.35
C ALA A 270 1.05 -8.04 51.06
N ALA A 271 2.31 -7.61 51.17
CA ALA A 271 3.18 -7.39 50.01
C ALA A 271 3.44 -8.69 49.22
N TRP A 272 3.65 -9.82 49.90
CA TRP A 272 3.83 -11.11 49.24
C TRP A 272 2.55 -11.64 48.61
N ASN A 273 1.39 -11.44 49.25
CA ASN A 273 0.09 -11.78 48.66
C ASN A 273 -0.19 -10.98 47.39
N SER A 274 0.18 -9.69 47.36
CA SER A 274 0.07 -8.87 46.15
C SER A 274 0.95 -9.41 45.02
N ARG A 275 2.23 -9.73 45.29
CA ARG A 275 3.14 -10.34 44.32
C ARG A 275 2.65 -11.69 43.81
N HIS A 276 2.07 -12.52 44.69
CA HIS A 276 1.45 -13.79 44.35
C HIS A 276 0.22 -13.61 43.44
N GLY A 277 -0.59 -12.58 43.70
CA GLY A 277 -1.68 -12.17 42.81
C GLY A 277 -1.18 -11.82 41.40
N SER A 278 -0.19 -10.92 41.31
CA SER A 278 0.40 -10.51 40.02
C SER A 278 1.05 -11.68 39.26
N LEU A 279 1.71 -12.60 39.98
CA LEU A 279 2.27 -13.82 39.40
C LEU A 279 1.17 -14.71 38.78
N ASN A 280 0.06 -14.91 39.49
CA ASN A 280 -1.05 -15.74 38.99
C ASN A 280 -1.75 -15.11 37.80
N GLU A 281 -1.97 -13.80 37.82
CA GLU A 281 -2.56 -13.07 36.69
C GLU A 281 -1.68 -13.22 35.43
N ALA A 282 -0.39 -12.91 35.55
CA ALA A 282 0.56 -13.06 34.45
C ALA A 282 0.68 -14.52 33.98
N GLY A 283 0.75 -15.47 34.92
CA GLY A 283 0.84 -16.89 34.61
C GLY A 283 -0.40 -17.43 33.90
N ASN A 284 -1.61 -17.04 34.31
CA ASN A 284 -2.86 -17.43 33.66
C ASN A 284 -2.93 -16.89 32.22
N PHE A 285 -2.57 -15.62 32.04
CA PHE A 285 -2.48 -15.03 30.69
C PHE A 285 -1.47 -15.78 29.81
N LEU A 286 -0.30 -16.15 30.34
CA LEU A 286 0.69 -16.94 29.60
C LEU A 286 0.18 -18.34 29.26
N ILE A 287 -0.58 -18.99 30.14
CA ILE A 287 -1.19 -20.31 29.86
C ILE A 287 -2.17 -20.24 28.68
N GLU A 288 -2.98 -19.19 28.62
CA GLU A 288 -3.98 -19.01 27.56
C GLU A 288 -3.33 -18.68 26.21
N SER A 289 -2.36 -17.77 26.23
CA SER A 289 -1.71 -17.21 25.05
C SER A 289 -0.56 -18.08 24.48
N SER A 290 0.02 -18.98 25.28
CA SER A 290 1.17 -19.80 24.88
C SER A 290 0.78 -21.19 24.35
N ASN A 291 1.72 -21.84 23.66
CA ASN A 291 1.55 -23.18 23.10
C ASN A 291 1.38 -24.22 24.22
N ALA A 292 0.96 -25.44 23.84
CA ALA A 292 0.59 -26.46 24.82
C ALA A 292 1.75 -26.85 25.76
N GLU A 293 2.99 -26.85 25.26
CA GLU A 293 4.18 -27.18 26.05
C GLU A 293 4.46 -26.11 27.11
N VAL A 294 4.54 -24.85 26.69
CA VAL A 294 4.80 -23.71 27.57
C VAL A 294 3.66 -23.52 28.56
N GLY A 295 2.41 -23.56 28.10
CA GLY A 295 1.23 -23.44 28.95
C GLY A 295 1.17 -24.55 30.01
N SER A 296 1.53 -25.78 29.65
CA SER A 296 1.59 -26.90 30.61
C SER A 296 2.70 -26.71 31.65
N SER A 297 3.87 -26.23 31.23
CA SER A 297 5.00 -25.92 32.12
C SER A 297 4.63 -24.84 33.14
N VAL A 298 4.11 -23.70 32.68
CA VAL A 298 3.67 -22.57 33.51
C VAL A 298 2.56 -23.00 34.47
N SER A 299 1.56 -23.76 33.99
CA SER A 299 0.48 -24.30 34.81
C SER A 299 1.00 -25.24 35.90
N GLY A 300 1.97 -26.09 35.57
CA GLY A 300 2.61 -27.01 36.50
C GLY A 300 3.37 -26.28 37.61
N GLU A 301 4.12 -25.23 37.28
CA GLU A 301 4.84 -24.41 38.25
C GLU A 301 3.89 -23.61 39.17
N LEU A 302 2.86 -22.97 38.60
CA LEU A 302 1.86 -22.23 39.38
C LEU A 302 1.12 -23.14 40.36
N LYS A 303 0.69 -24.34 39.92
CA LYS A 303 0.02 -25.31 40.80
C LYS A 303 0.91 -25.76 41.96
N LYS A 304 2.22 -25.91 41.74
CA LYS A 304 3.18 -26.25 42.80
C LYS A 304 3.36 -25.11 43.79
N LEU A 305 3.48 -23.88 43.30
CA LEU A 305 3.66 -22.70 44.13
C LEU A 305 2.42 -22.37 44.96
N ASN A 306 1.22 -22.44 44.37
CA ASN A 306 -0.05 -22.14 45.03
C ASN A 306 -0.42 -23.14 46.14
N ARG A 307 0.27 -24.28 46.23
CA ARG A 307 0.10 -25.27 47.30
C ARG A 307 1.04 -25.03 48.49
N LYS A 308 2.13 -24.28 48.30
CA LYS A 308 3.12 -24.00 49.33
C LYS A 308 2.69 -22.80 50.16
#